data_AF-Q21PL2-F1
#
_entry.id   AF-Q21PL2-F1
#
_cell.length_a   1.000
_cell.length_b   1.000
_cell.length_c   1.000
_cell.angle_alpha   90.00
_cell.angle_beta   90.00
_cell.angle_gamma   90.00
#
_symmetry.space_group_name_H-M   'P 1'
#
loop_
_entity.id
_entity.type
_entity.pdbx_description
1 polymer ?
#
loop_
_entity_poly.entity_id
_entity_poly.type
_entity_poly.pdbx_seq_one_letter_code
_entity_poly.pdbx_strand_id
1 'polypeptide(L)' 'MEKSMDYRKVLLAAHVAMAVAFIICVGAVLVAYVYYESFSLLQQVGAHILLIVSPAALKLGYVARLTALHRLGLAVN' A
#
# COMPACT_ATOMS: atom_id res chain seq x y z
N MET A 1 -2.34 10.98 29.99
CA MET A 1 -2.69 11.58 28.69
C MET A 1 -1.89 10.84 27.63
N GLU A 2 -2.48 9.74 27.16
CA GLU A 2 -1.86 8.80 26.24
C GLU A 2 -1.58 9.50 24.90
N LYS A 3 -0.29 9.55 24.56
CA LYS A 3 0.35 10.22 23.42
C LYS A 3 -0.62 10.47 22.26
N SER A 4 -1.04 11.73 22.11
CA SER A 4 -1.76 12.23 20.94
C SER A 4 -0.85 12.11 19.72
N MET A 5 -0.74 10.90 19.14
CA MET A 5 -0.35 10.79 17.75
C MET A 5 -1.35 11.64 16.98
N ASP A 6 -0.86 12.71 16.36
CA ASP A 6 -1.68 13.55 15.52
C ASP A 6 -2.26 12.68 14.40
N TYR A 7 -3.55 12.33 14.51
CA TYR A 7 -4.21 11.45 13.57
C TYR A 7 -4.22 12.01 12.14
N ARG A 8 -3.94 13.31 11.94
CA ARG A 8 -3.67 13.87 10.60
C ARG A 8 -2.38 13.33 10.00
N LYS A 9 -1.33 13.15 10.81
CA LYS A 9 -0.08 12.51 10.36
C LYS A 9 -0.30 11.03 10.04
N VAL A 10 -1.12 10.34 10.84
CA VAL A 10 -1.50 8.95 10.56
C VAL A 10 -2.29 8.86 9.26
N LEU A 11 -3.24 9.78 9.03
CA LEU A 11 -4.00 9.86 7.79
C LEU A 11 -3.10 10.09 6.57
N LEU A 12 -2.16 11.05 6.67
CA LEU A 12 -1.17 11.30 5.61
C LEU A 12 -0.29 10.08 5.36
N ALA A 13 0.22 9.44 6.41
CA ALA A 13 1.01 8.23 6.30
C ALA A 13 0.23 7.08 5.65
N ALA A 14 -1.05 6.94 5.97
CA ALA A 14 -1.93 5.95 5.36
C ALA A 14 -2.12 6.21 3.85
N HIS A 15 -2.35 7.47 3.44
CA HIS A 15 -2.44 7.82 2.02
C HIS A 15 -1.14 7.55 1.27
N VAL A 16 0.00 7.95 1.83
CA VAL A 16 1.32 7.69 1.23
C VAL A 16 1.58 6.19 1.13
N ALA A 17 1.32 5.42 2.19
CA ALA A 17 1.49 3.97 2.18
C ALA A 17 0.62 3.30 1.12
N MET A 18 -0.65 3.73 0.98
CA MET A 18 -1.55 3.23 -0.06
C MET A 18 -1.04 3.55 -1.47
N ALA A 19 -0.59 4.79 -1.71
CA ALA A 19 -0.06 5.21 -3.01
C ALA A 19 1.20 4.42 -3.39
N VAL A 20 2.14 4.26 -2.45
CA VAL A 20 3.36 3.47 -2.65
C VAL A 20 3.02 2.00 -2.92
N ALA A 21 2.14 1.39 -2.10
CA ALA A 21 1.71 0.01 -2.30
C ALA A 21 1.04 -0.19 -3.67
N PHE A 22 0.23 0.77 -4.11
CA PHE A 22 -0.40 0.73 -5.43
C PHE A 22 0.63 0.81 -6.57
N ILE A 23 1.60 1.72 -6.49
CA ILE A 23 2.68 1.85 -7.49
C ILE A 23 3.50 0.56 -7.57
N ILE A 24 3.86 -0.03 -6.42
CA ILE A 24 4.57 -1.32 -6.37
C ILE A 24 3.73 -2.43 -7.01
N CYS A 25 2.42 -2.49 -6.71
CA CYS A 25 1.52 -3.48 -7.30
C CYS A 25 1.48 -3.36 -8.82
N VAL A 26 1.28 -2.15 -9.36
CA VAL A 26 1.27 -1.90 -10.80
C VAL A 26 2.61 -2.26 -11.43
N GLY A 27 3.73 -1.85 -10.81
CA GLY A 27 5.07 -2.22 -11.26
C GLY A 27 5.28 -3.73 -11.31
N ALA A 28 4.81 -4.45 -10.29
CA ALA A 28 4.89 -5.91 -10.24
C ALA A 28 4.04 -6.58 -11.33
N VAL A 29 2.84 -6.05 -11.62
CA VAL A 29 2.00 -6.53 -12.75
C VAL A 29 2.73 -6.32 -14.08
N LEU A 30 3.33 -5.15 -14.29
CA LEU A 30 4.06 -4.84 -15.52
C LEU A 30 5.26 -5.79 -15.73
N VAL A 31 6.05 -6.03 -14.69
CA VAL A 31 7.19 -6.95 -14.75
C VAL A 31 6.73 -8.40 -14.96
N ALA A 32 5.69 -8.84 -14.24
CA ALA A 32 5.23 -10.22 -14.26
C ALA A 32 4.54 -10.62 -15.57
N TYR A 33 3.78 -9.70 -16.18
CA TYR A 33 2.88 -10.04 -17.29
C TYR A 33 3.15 -9.28 -18.59
N VAL A 34 3.60 -8.03 -18.53
CA VAL A 34 3.76 -7.20 -19.75
C VAL A 34 5.17 -7.31 -20.32
N TYR A 35 6.19 -7.21 -19.46
CA TYR A 35 7.58 -7.19 -19.87
C TYR A 35 8.32 -8.48 -19.52
N TYR A 36 7.61 -9.61 -19.46
CA TYR A 36 8.14 -10.83 -18.83
C TYR A 36 9.47 -11.33 -19.44
N GLU A 37 9.65 -11.13 -20.75
CA GLU A 37 10.87 -11.51 -21.50
C GLU A 37 12.08 -10.64 -21.17
N SER A 38 11.88 -9.43 -20.64
CA SER A 38 12.95 -8.47 -20.33
C SER A 38 13.59 -8.68 -18.95
N PHE A 39 13.06 -9.62 -18.14
CA PHE A 39 13.50 -9.83 -16.76
C PHE A 39 13.91 -11.29 -16.52
N SER A 40 14.92 -11.49 -15.68
CA SER A 40 15.39 -12.82 -15.27
C SER A 40 14.36 -13.58 -14.43
N LEU A 41 14.53 -14.91 -14.34
CA LEU A 41 13.69 -15.77 -13.50
C LEU A 41 13.61 -15.28 -12.04
N LEU A 42 14.73 -14.83 -11.46
CA LEU A 42 14.75 -14.31 -10.09
C LEU A 42 13.89 -13.05 -9.94
N GLN A 43 13.97 -12.14 -10.91
CA GLN A 43 13.15 -10.93 -10.92
C GLN A 43 11.66 -11.26 -11.11
N GLN A 44 11.34 -12.28 -11.91
CA GLN A 44 9.96 -12.77 -12.07
C GLN A 44 9.38 -13.32 -10.77
N VAL A 45 10.15 -14.15 -10.04
CA VAL A 45 9.74 -14.64 -8.72
C VAL A 45 9.52 -13.47 -7.76
N GLY A 46 10.42 -12.49 -7.76
CA GLY A 46 10.28 -11.26 -6.97
C GLY A 46 9.00 -10.49 -7.30
N ALA A 47 8.68 -10.31 -8.58
CA ALA A 47 7.45 -9.63 -9.01
C ALA A 47 6.19 -10.36 -8.52
N HIS A 48 6.15 -11.69 -8.57
CA HIS A 48 5.02 -12.48 -8.08
C HIS A 48 4.87 -12.40 -6.55
N ILE A 49 5.97 -12.36 -5.80
CA ILE A 49 5.93 -12.11 -4.34
C ILE A 49 5.36 -10.71 -4.08
N LEU A 50 5.80 -9.69 -4.82
CA LEU A 50 5.29 -8.33 -4.70
C LEU A 50 3.79 -8.25 -5.04
N LEU A 51 3.28 -9.05 -5.98
CA LEU A 51 1.86 -9.15 -6.29
C LEU A 51 1.00 -9.70 -5.13
N ILE A 52 1.60 -10.40 -4.17
CA ILE A 52 0.91 -10.89 -2.96
C ILE A 52 1.03 -9.85 -1.83
N VAL A 53 2.24 -9.32 -1.62
CA VAL A 53 2.55 -8.42 -0.50
C VAL A 53 1.92 -7.03 -0.70
N SER A 54 1.97 -6.48 -1.91
CA SER A 54 1.52 -5.11 -2.16
C SER A 54 0.00 -4.91 -2.00
N PRO A 55 -0.91 -5.82 -2.43
CA PRO A 55 -2.33 -5.68 -2.12
C PRO A 55 -2.64 -5.83 -0.61
N ALA A 56 -1.86 -6.65 0.11
CA ALA A 56 -1.99 -6.74 1.56
C ALA A 56 -1.60 -5.42 2.24
N ALA A 57 -0.49 -4.81 1.83
CA ALA A 57 -0.07 -3.49 2.30
C ALA A 57 -1.11 -2.40 1.97
N LEU A 58 -1.71 -2.45 0.77
CA LEU A 58 -2.78 -1.53 0.37
C LEU A 58 -4.01 -1.64 1.29
N LYS A 59 -4.43 -2.87 1.62
CA LYS A 59 -5.53 -3.12 2.57
C LYS A 59 -5.21 -2.60 3.97
N LEU A 60 -3.99 -2.81 4.47
CA LEU A 60 -3.57 -2.29 5.77
C LEU A 60 -3.56 -0.75 5.79
N GLY A 61 -3.05 -0.11 4.73
CA GLY A 61 -3.10 1.34 4.56
C GLY A 61 -4.54 1.87 4.56
N TYR A 62 -5.46 1.16 3.90
CA TYR A 62 -6.88 1.52 3.91
C TYR A 62 -7.49 1.44 5.32
N VAL A 63 -7.24 0.38 6.07
CA VAL A 63 -7.71 0.26 7.47
C VAL A 63 -7.13 1.36 8.36
N ALA A 64 -5.85 1.72 8.18
CA ALA A 64 -5.22 2.83 8.88
C ALA A 64 -5.89 4.18 8.55
N ARG A 65 -6.22 4.41 7.27
CA ARG A 65 -6.99 5.59 6.81
C ARG A 65 -8.36 5.64 7.48
N LEU A 66 -9.12 4.55 7.49
CA LEU A 66 -10.45 4.50 8.13
C LEU A 66 -10.37 4.77 9.63
N THR A 67 -9.38 4.18 10.31
CA THR A 67 -9.13 4.41 11.73
C THR A 67 -8.80 5.88 12.01
N ALA A 68 -7.94 6.50 11.19
CA ALA A 68 -7.59 7.90 11.34
C ALA A 68 -8.78 8.84 11.11
N LEU A 69 -9.60 8.59 10.09
CA LEU A 69 -10.84 9.35 9.83
C LEU A 69 -11.82 9.24 11.00
N HIS A 70 -12.03 8.02 11.51
CA HIS A 70 -12.90 7.77 12.67
C HIS A 70 -12.43 8.54 13.91
N ARG A 71 -11.12 8.54 14.18
CA ARG A 71 -10.52 9.25 15.33
C ARG A 71 -10.53 10.78 15.17
N LEU A 72 -10.58 11.27 13.94
CA LEU A 72 -10.73 12.70 13.62
C LEU A 72 -12.19 13.16 13.59
N GLY A 73 -13.17 12.26 13.78
CA GLY A 73 -14.60 12.60 13.66
C GLY A 73 -15.04 12.92 12.24
N LEU A 74 -14.27 12.49 11.23
CA LEU A 74 -14.57 12.69 9.81
C LEU A 74 -15.39 11.50 9.28
N ALA A 75 -16.08 11.72 8.16
CA ALA A 75 -16.79 10.66 7.46
C ALA A 75 -15.82 9.53 7.07
N VAL A 76 -16.22 8.29 7.35
CA VAL A 76 -15.47 7.08 7.04
C VAL A 76 -16.06 6.50 5.75
N ASN A 77 -15.35 6.67 4.63
CA ASN A 77 -15.76 6.22 3.30
C ASN A 77 -14.62 5.54 2.55
#